data_AF-A0A316ZGX0-F1
#
_entry.id   AF-A0A316ZGX0-F1
#
_cell.length_a   1.000
_cell.length_b   1.000
_cell.length_c   1.000
_cell.angle_alpha   90.00
_cell.angle_beta   90.00
_cell.angle_gamma   90.00
#
_symmetry.space_group_name_H-M   'P 1'
#
loop_
_entity.id
_entity.type
_entity.pdbx_description
1 polymer ?
#
loop_
_entity_poly.entity_id
_entity_poly.type
_entity_poly.pdbx_seq_one_letter_code
_entity_poly.pdbx_strand_id
1 'polypeptide(L)'
;MAQAAAPLWLALIQERLAERDVREGALNEVIASYQRLSQYVVAARKTQSSPAARPSVATPPPAPPAVDATPTKRAPGPVSDADSTALRAELAEMYKTQSANAQRLLSLTDALAAREAALRQAQDELARSGEELVRVRRGEEDARLGIREKEKLVELLQDELSALSLELNQVEARNDALKRDNASLLQRWLDRMNDEAAAMNLRTEEEERRVQETRAARAEAGLREASTDSATGG
;
A
#
# COMPACT_ATOMS: atom_id res chain seq x y z
N MET A 1 -27.52 -19.48 -18.55
CA MET A 1 -26.44 -19.88 -17.63
C MET A 1 -25.96 -18.63 -16.93
N ALA A 2 -26.40 -18.40 -15.68
CA ALA A 2 -26.04 -17.20 -14.91
C ALA A 2 -24.65 -17.42 -14.31
N GLN A 3 -23.69 -16.55 -14.67
CA GLN A 3 -22.38 -16.50 -14.01
C GLN A 3 -22.62 -16.00 -12.58
N ALA A 4 -22.50 -16.89 -11.60
CA ALA A 4 -22.48 -16.51 -10.21
C ALA A 4 -21.22 -15.66 -9.97
N ALA A 5 -21.41 -14.38 -9.65
CA ALA A 5 -20.33 -13.49 -9.28
C ALA A 5 -19.54 -14.10 -8.12
N ALA A 6 -18.22 -14.16 -8.26
CA ALA A 6 -17.34 -14.66 -7.22
C ALA A 6 -17.57 -13.87 -5.91
N PRO A 7 -17.58 -14.53 -4.75
CA PRO A 7 -17.78 -13.85 -3.49
C PRO A 7 -16.64 -12.83 -3.25
N LEU A 8 -16.98 -11.67 -2.69
CA LEU A 8 -16.10 -10.50 -2.54
C LEU A 8 -14.72 -10.82 -1.92
N TRP A 9 -14.67 -11.75 -0.98
CA TRP A 9 -13.42 -12.17 -0.33
C TRP A 9 -12.48 -12.90 -1.29
N LEU A 10 -13.00 -13.66 -2.25
CA LEU A 10 -12.19 -14.36 -3.25
C LEU A 10 -11.57 -13.38 -4.24
N ALA A 11 -12.33 -12.35 -4.65
CA ALA A 11 -11.82 -11.28 -5.50
C ALA A 11 -10.68 -10.52 -4.82
N LEU A 12 -10.83 -10.22 -3.52
CA LEU A 12 -9.79 -9.54 -2.73
C LEU A 12 -8.51 -10.40 -2.61
N ILE A 13 -8.65 -11.70 -2.38
CA ILE A 13 -7.48 -12.61 -2.34
C ILE A 13 -6.78 -12.67 -3.70
N GLN A 14 -7.53 -12.74 -4.80
CA GLN A 14 -6.96 -12.75 -6.15
C GLN A 14 -6.21 -11.45 -6.46
N GLU A 15 -6.77 -10.31 -6.08
CA GLU A 15 -6.11 -9.00 -6.22
C GLU A 15 -4.81 -8.94 -5.39
N ARG A 16 -4.86 -9.37 -4.12
CA ARG A 16 -3.66 -9.41 -3.26
C ARG A 16 -2.57 -10.35 -3.77
N LEU A 17 -2.96 -11.49 -4.34
CA LEU A 17 -2.02 -12.41 -4.98
C LEU A 17 -1.39 -11.78 -6.23
N ALA A 18 -2.19 -11.13 -7.08
CA ALA A 18 -1.68 -10.43 -8.25
C ALA A 18 -0.72 -9.30 -7.88
N GLU A 19 -1.04 -8.49 -6.86
CA GLU A 19 -0.14 -7.46 -6.34
C GLU A 19 1.18 -8.06 -5.83
N ARG A 20 1.11 -9.22 -5.15
CA ARG A 20 2.31 -9.91 -4.65
C ARG A 20 3.16 -10.44 -5.80
N ASP A 21 2.55 -11.09 -6.79
CA ASP A 21 3.25 -11.64 -7.95
C ASP A 21 3.96 -10.54 -8.76
N VAL A 22 3.37 -9.34 -8.86
CA VAL A 22 4.03 -8.17 -9.47
C VAL A 22 5.22 -7.69 -8.63
N ARG A 23 5.08 -7.61 -7.30
CA ARG A 23 6.18 -7.21 -6.40
C ARG A 23 7.32 -8.22 -6.43
N GLU A 24 7.02 -9.52 -6.44
CA GLU A 24 8.02 -10.60 -6.50
C GLU A 24 8.66 -10.68 -7.90
N GLY A 25 7.89 -10.40 -8.95
CA GLY A 25 8.36 -10.38 -10.34
C GLY A 25 9.39 -9.28 -10.65
N ALA A 26 9.35 -8.16 -9.91
CA ALA A 26 10.30 -7.05 -10.09
C ALA A 26 11.77 -7.45 -9.88
N LEU A 27 12.04 -8.49 -9.07
CA LEU A 27 13.39 -8.97 -8.80
C LEU A 27 13.92 -9.93 -9.87
N ASN A 28 13.07 -10.43 -10.78
CA ASN A 28 13.46 -11.42 -11.78
C ASN A 28 14.50 -10.88 -12.76
N GLU A 29 14.41 -9.61 -13.17
CA GLU A 29 15.38 -9.00 -14.08
C GLU A 29 16.76 -8.86 -13.43
N VAL A 30 16.78 -8.47 -12.15
CA VAL A 30 18.00 -8.36 -11.35
C VAL A 30 18.64 -9.74 -11.21
N ILE A 31 17.87 -10.77 -10.84
CA ILE A 31 18.35 -12.16 -10.75
C ILE A 31 18.90 -12.63 -12.10
N ALA A 32 18.21 -12.36 -13.21
CA ALA A 32 18.67 -12.71 -14.55
C ALA A 32 19.99 -11.99 -14.91
N SER A 33 20.16 -10.74 -14.52
CA SER A 33 21.40 -9.98 -14.75
C SER A 33 22.58 -10.57 -13.96
N TYR A 34 22.37 -10.95 -12.69
CA TYR A 34 23.38 -11.62 -11.87
C TYR A 34 23.72 -13.00 -12.39
N GLN A 35 22.74 -13.75 -12.91
CA GLN A 35 22.98 -15.03 -13.58
C GLN A 35 23.84 -14.84 -14.84
N ARG A 36 23.55 -13.84 -15.69
CA ARG A 36 24.40 -13.54 -16.86
C ARG A 36 25.81 -13.12 -16.47
N LEU A 37 25.95 -12.27 -15.43
CA LEU A 37 27.25 -11.83 -14.95
C LEU A 37 28.07 -13.00 -14.38
N SER A 38 27.45 -13.86 -13.58
CA SER A 38 28.13 -15.06 -13.05
C SER A 38 28.57 -16.00 -14.16
N GLN A 39 27.76 -16.21 -15.19
CA GLN A 39 28.13 -17.00 -16.37
C GLN A 39 29.30 -16.35 -17.12
N TYR A 40 29.31 -15.02 -17.27
CA TYR A 40 30.42 -14.29 -17.89
C TYR A 40 31.72 -14.42 -17.08
N VAL A 41 31.66 -14.32 -15.75
CA VAL A 41 32.83 -14.50 -14.87
C VAL A 41 33.37 -15.92 -14.95
N VAL A 42 32.50 -16.94 -14.97
CA VAL A 42 32.90 -18.34 -15.15
C VAL A 42 33.56 -18.54 -16.51
N ALA A 43 33.01 -17.97 -17.58
CA ALA A 43 33.58 -18.03 -18.93
C ALA A 43 34.93 -17.30 -19.02
N ALA A 44 35.05 -16.10 -18.46
CA ALA A 44 36.28 -15.32 -18.40
C ALA A 44 37.36 -16.01 -17.58
N ARG A 45 36.99 -16.68 -16.47
CA ARG A 45 37.94 -17.48 -15.68
C ARG A 45 38.41 -18.71 -16.44
N LYS A 46 37.54 -19.35 -17.23
CA LYS A 46 37.90 -20.48 -18.09
C LYS A 46 38.85 -20.07 -19.21
N THR A 47 38.69 -18.86 -19.79
CA THR A 47 39.60 -18.33 -20.80
C THR A 47 40.92 -17.83 -20.21
N GLN A 48 40.92 -17.22 -19.03
CA GLN A 48 42.15 -16.80 -18.33
C GLN A 48 42.96 -17.96 -17.74
N SER A 49 42.31 -19.09 -17.40
CA SER A 49 42.98 -20.32 -16.99
C SER A 49 43.58 -21.11 -18.17
N SER A 50 43.37 -20.65 -19.41
CA SER A 50 44.05 -21.21 -20.59
C SER A 50 45.44 -20.56 -20.71
N PRO A 51 46.56 -21.31 -20.61
CA PRO A 51 47.91 -20.74 -20.49
C PRO A 51 48.48 -20.13 -21.79
N ALA A 52 47.65 -19.83 -22.80
CA ALA A 52 48.12 -19.49 -24.15
C ALA A 52 48.25 -17.99 -24.47
N ALA A 53 47.92 -17.06 -23.57
CA ALA A 53 47.99 -15.63 -23.86
C ALA A 53 48.45 -14.79 -22.67
N ARG A 54 49.76 -14.83 -22.38
CA ARG A 54 50.45 -13.76 -21.65
C ARG A 54 51.39 -13.04 -22.62
N PRO A 55 51.18 -11.77 -22.96
CA PRO A 55 52.21 -10.98 -23.60
C PRO A 55 53.30 -10.70 -22.56
N SER A 56 54.51 -11.22 -22.83
CA SER A 56 55.71 -10.98 -22.04
C SER A 56 56.14 -9.53 -22.25
N VAL A 57 56.06 -8.70 -21.20
CA VAL A 57 56.63 -7.36 -21.19
C VAL A 57 58.13 -7.51 -20.97
N ALA A 58 58.90 -7.35 -22.04
CA ALA A 58 60.35 -7.36 -22.01
C ALA A 58 60.89 -6.07 -21.37
N THR A 59 61.67 -6.25 -20.32
CA THR A 59 62.51 -5.27 -19.64
C THR A 59 63.59 -4.70 -20.59
N PRO A 60 63.88 -3.38 -20.61
CA PRO A 60 65.03 -2.86 -21.34
C PRO A 60 66.35 -3.08 -20.57
N PRO A 61 67.48 -3.35 -21.26
CA PRO A 61 68.79 -3.61 -20.65
C PRO A 61 69.54 -2.32 -20.22
N PRO A 62 70.57 -2.43 -19.35
CA PRO A 62 71.30 -1.28 -18.81
C PRO A 62 72.36 -0.72 -19.78
N ALA A 63 72.63 0.58 -19.63
CA ALA A 63 73.61 1.35 -20.40
C ALA A 63 75.07 0.93 -20.14
N PRO A 64 75.98 1.02 -21.14
CA PRO A 64 77.41 0.87 -20.93
C PRO A 64 78.08 2.20 -20.50
N PRO A 65 79.25 2.13 -19.81
CA PRO A 65 79.95 3.30 -19.29
C PRO A 65 80.68 4.09 -20.39
N ALA A 66 80.71 5.41 -20.18
CA ALA A 66 81.50 6.36 -20.94
C ALA A 66 83.00 6.00 -20.89
N VAL A 67 83.61 5.91 -22.06
CA VAL A 67 85.07 5.97 -22.24
C VAL A 67 85.37 7.02 -23.29
N ASP A 68 86.19 7.98 -22.86
CA ASP A 68 86.83 8.99 -23.67
C ASP A 68 87.54 8.39 -24.88
N ALA A 69 87.23 8.90 -26.07
CA ALA A 69 88.11 8.80 -27.23
C ALA A 69 88.04 10.10 -28.04
N THR A 70 89.22 10.69 -28.15
CA THR A 70 89.70 11.82 -28.95
C THR A 70 89.06 12.05 -30.33
N PRO A 71 89.08 13.30 -30.84
CA PRO A 71 88.38 13.69 -32.04
C PRO A 71 89.17 13.30 -33.28
N THR A 72 88.81 12.17 -33.90
CA THR A 72 89.33 11.85 -35.23
C THR A 72 88.43 12.55 -36.25
N LYS A 73 88.91 13.66 -36.80
CA LYS A 73 88.38 14.30 -38.01
C LYS A 73 88.30 13.25 -39.12
N ARG A 74 87.14 12.63 -39.30
CA ARG A 74 86.83 11.86 -40.51
C ARG A 74 86.43 12.86 -41.57
N ALA A 75 87.33 13.08 -42.53
CA ALA A 75 87.02 13.78 -43.76
C ALA A 75 85.79 13.14 -44.44
N PRO A 76 84.95 13.93 -45.14
CA PRO A 76 83.84 13.38 -45.90
C PRO A 76 84.42 12.64 -47.11
N GLY A 77 84.62 11.33 -46.96
CA GLY A 77 84.77 10.44 -48.12
C GLY A 77 83.46 10.45 -48.91
N PRO A 78 83.49 10.26 -50.24
CA PRO A 78 82.28 10.24 -51.05
C PRO A 78 81.34 9.19 -50.46
N VAL A 79 80.17 9.64 -50.00
CA VAL A 79 79.10 8.77 -49.53
C VAL A 79 78.87 7.77 -50.65
N SER A 80 79.09 6.48 -50.37
CA SER A 80 78.77 5.44 -51.34
C SER A 80 77.29 5.56 -51.69
N ASP A 81 76.93 5.45 -52.96
CA ASP A 81 75.53 5.55 -53.39
C ASP A 81 74.63 4.58 -52.61
N ALA A 82 75.16 3.43 -52.18
CA ALA A 82 74.49 2.46 -51.31
C ALA A 82 74.08 3.04 -49.94
N ASP A 83 74.98 3.75 -49.24
CA ASP A 83 74.68 4.39 -47.95
C ASP A 83 73.66 5.53 -48.13
N SER A 84 73.73 6.24 -49.25
CA SER A 84 72.74 7.27 -49.60
C SER A 84 71.35 6.67 -49.83
N THR A 85 71.25 5.45 -50.38
CA THR A 85 69.96 4.75 -50.57
C THR A 85 69.41 4.19 -49.27
N ALA A 86 70.26 3.67 -48.38
CA ALA A 86 69.85 3.20 -47.05
C ALA A 86 69.27 4.34 -46.20
N LEU A 87 69.94 5.49 -46.15
CA LEU A 87 69.47 6.68 -45.43
C LEU A 87 68.13 7.21 -45.99
N ARG A 88 67.93 7.15 -47.32
CA ARG A 88 66.64 7.51 -47.94
C ARG A 88 65.52 6.53 -47.56
N ALA A 89 65.81 5.24 -47.49
CA ALA A 89 64.85 4.22 -47.05
C ALA A 89 64.50 4.37 -45.57
N GLU A 90 65.49 4.64 -44.71
CA GLU A 90 65.27 4.94 -43.29
C GLU A 90 64.43 6.20 -43.08
N LEU A 91 64.69 7.28 -43.84
CA LEU A 91 63.84 8.47 -43.83
C LEU A 91 62.40 8.17 -44.25
N ALA A 92 62.22 7.36 -45.29
CA ALA A 92 60.88 6.97 -45.74
C ALA A 92 60.13 6.16 -44.67
N GLU A 93 60.81 5.24 -43.99
CA GLU A 93 60.22 4.47 -42.88
C GLU A 93 59.95 5.36 -41.65
N MET A 94 60.82 6.31 -41.33
CA MET A 94 60.59 7.33 -40.30
C MET A 94 59.35 8.17 -40.61
N TYR A 95 59.18 8.67 -41.84
CA TYR A 95 57.99 9.43 -42.22
C TYR A 95 56.72 8.58 -42.17
N LYS A 96 56.81 7.31 -42.58
CA LYS A 96 55.67 6.39 -42.53
C LYS A 96 55.24 6.09 -41.09
N THR A 97 56.20 5.81 -40.21
CA THR A 97 55.93 5.60 -38.77
C THR A 97 55.44 6.87 -38.10
N GLN A 98 55.99 8.04 -38.46
CA GLN A 98 55.51 9.34 -37.98
C GLN A 98 54.05 9.60 -38.41
N SER A 99 53.71 9.33 -39.67
CA SER A 99 52.34 9.46 -40.18
C SER A 99 51.38 8.51 -39.45
N ALA A 100 51.76 7.26 -39.25
CA ALA A 100 50.97 6.28 -38.51
C ALA A 100 50.77 6.68 -37.03
N ASN A 101 51.79 7.21 -36.38
CA ASN A 101 51.69 7.71 -35.01
C ASN A 101 50.83 8.97 -34.91
N ALA A 102 50.93 9.89 -35.87
CA ALA A 102 50.06 11.07 -35.94
C ALA A 102 48.58 10.68 -36.11
N GLN A 103 48.28 9.69 -36.96
CA GLN A 103 46.91 9.15 -37.12
C GLN A 103 46.40 8.48 -35.84
N ARG A 104 47.25 7.70 -35.15
CA ARG A 104 46.90 7.10 -33.85
C ARG A 104 46.61 8.17 -32.80
N LEU A 105 47.43 9.22 -32.71
CA LEU A 105 47.20 10.32 -31.78
C LEU A 105 45.86 11.00 -32.04
N LEU A 106 45.53 11.31 -33.31
CA LEU A 106 44.21 11.85 -33.67
C LEU A 106 43.07 10.93 -33.23
N SER A 107 43.18 9.63 -33.52
CA SER A 107 42.13 8.67 -33.14
C SER A 107 41.94 8.57 -31.63
N LEU A 108 43.02 8.69 -30.85
CA LEU A 108 42.97 8.67 -29.39
C LEU A 108 42.40 9.97 -28.83
N THR A 109 42.73 11.13 -29.41
CA THR A 109 42.15 12.41 -29.00
C THR A 109 40.65 12.46 -29.29
N ASP A 110 40.22 11.94 -30.43
CA ASP A 110 38.80 11.85 -30.77
C ASP A 110 38.05 10.91 -29.82
N ALA A 111 38.64 9.75 -29.50
CA ALA A 111 38.07 8.82 -28.53
C ALA A 111 38.01 9.41 -27.10
N LEU A 112 39.00 10.21 -26.72
CA LEU A 112 39.03 10.89 -25.43
C LEU A 112 37.93 11.97 -25.36
N ALA A 113 37.79 12.80 -26.39
CA ALA A 113 36.73 13.80 -26.48
C ALA A 113 35.33 13.16 -26.44
N ALA A 114 35.14 12.05 -27.15
CA ALA A 114 33.89 11.30 -27.11
C ALA A 114 33.58 10.73 -25.71
N ARG A 115 34.59 10.22 -25.01
CA ARG A 115 34.43 9.72 -23.63
C ARG A 115 34.13 10.85 -22.65
N GLU A 116 34.78 12.01 -22.78
CA GLU A 116 34.49 13.17 -21.94
C GLU A 116 33.06 13.68 -22.14
N ALA A 117 32.57 13.69 -23.39
CA ALA A 117 31.18 14.04 -23.67
C ALA A 117 30.20 13.05 -23.02
N ALA A 118 30.46 11.74 -23.11
CA ALA A 118 29.64 10.72 -22.46
C ALA A 118 29.67 10.82 -20.93
N LEU A 119 30.83 11.14 -20.34
CA LEU A 119 30.95 11.35 -18.90
C LEU A 119 30.14 12.55 -18.42
N ARG A 120 30.15 13.66 -19.17
CA ARG A 120 29.32 14.83 -18.86
C ARG A 120 27.83 14.48 -18.90
N GLN A 121 27.39 13.77 -19.93
CA GLN A 121 25.99 13.31 -20.02
C GLN A 121 25.59 12.41 -18.84
N ALA A 122 26.45 11.45 -18.48
CA ALA A 122 26.19 10.57 -17.34
C ALA A 122 26.16 11.34 -16.00
N GLN A 123 26.99 12.37 -15.85
CA GLN A 123 26.96 13.25 -14.67
C GLN A 123 25.66 14.05 -14.59
N ASP A 124 25.18 14.59 -15.71
CA ASP A 124 23.92 15.33 -15.77
C ASP A 124 22.72 14.41 -15.48
N GLU A 125 22.72 13.19 -16.00
CA GLU A 125 21.70 12.16 -15.70
C GLU A 125 21.73 11.76 -14.22
N LEU A 126 22.93 11.57 -13.65
CA LEU A 126 23.08 11.26 -12.23
C LEU A 126 22.55 12.41 -11.36
N ALA A 127 22.84 13.66 -11.72
CA ALA A 127 22.31 14.82 -11.01
C ALA A 127 20.78 14.88 -11.05
N ARG A 128 20.17 14.69 -12.24
CA ARG A 128 18.71 14.65 -12.42
C ARG A 128 18.06 13.53 -11.60
N SER A 129 18.61 12.32 -11.66
CA SER A 129 18.10 11.19 -10.87
C SER A 129 18.23 11.43 -9.36
N GLY A 130 19.28 12.13 -8.92
CA GLY A 130 19.45 12.56 -7.53
C GLY A 130 18.37 13.55 -7.08
N GLU A 131 18.05 14.54 -7.92
CA GLU A 131 16.97 15.50 -7.65
C GLU A 131 15.60 14.82 -7.57
N GLU A 132 15.32 13.89 -8.49
CA GLU A 132 14.08 13.10 -8.49
C GLU A 132 13.96 12.23 -7.24
N LEU A 133 15.04 11.58 -6.81
CA LEU A 133 15.06 10.80 -5.57
C LEU A 133 14.75 11.66 -4.35
N VAL A 134 15.33 12.86 -4.24
CA VAL A 134 15.04 13.79 -3.14
C VAL A 134 13.57 14.21 -3.17
N ARG A 135 13.04 14.53 -4.35
CA ARG A 135 11.63 14.91 -4.52
C ARG A 135 10.68 13.78 -4.10
N VAL A 136 10.95 12.55 -4.54
CA VAL A 136 10.13 11.39 -4.20
C VAL A 136 10.20 11.08 -2.70
N ARG A 137 11.40 11.12 -2.10
CA ARG A 137 11.56 10.91 -0.64
C ARG A 137 10.80 11.93 0.18
N ARG A 138 10.86 13.22 -0.20
CA ARG A 138 10.07 14.25 0.46
C ARG A 138 8.56 13.98 0.35
N GLY A 139 8.09 13.58 -0.83
CA GLY A 139 6.69 13.17 -1.01
C GLY A 139 6.30 11.95 -0.17
N GLU A 140 7.21 10.98 0.00
CA GLU A 140 7.00 9.81 0.87
C GLU A 140 6.90 10.21 2.35
N GLU A 141 7.76 11.13 2.81
CA GLU A 141 7.71 11.67 4.18
C GLU A 141 6.40 12.41 4.44
N ASP A 142 5.99 13.31 3.53
CA ASP A 142 4.73 14.06 3.63
C ASP A 142 3.53 13.09 3.65
N ALA A 143 3.54 12.08 2.78
CA ALA A 143 2.49 11.06 2.74
C ALA A 143 2.45 10.22 4.03
N ARG A 144 3.60 9.85 4.59
CA ARG A 144 3.69 9.14 5.88
C ARG A 144 3.13 9.99 7.03
N LEU A 145 3.43 11.28 7.07
CA LEU A 145 2.86 12.18 8.07
C LEU A 145 1.34 12.26 7.93
N GLY A 146 0.84 12.45 6.70
CA GLY A 146 -0.61 12.48 6.44
C GLY A 146 -1.32 11.17 6.79
N ILE A 147 -0.68 10.01 6.60
CA ILE A 147 -1.23 8.70 7.02
C ILE A 147 -1.34 8.65 8.55
N ARG A 148 -0.29 9.05 9.28
CA ARG A 148 -0.30 9.05 10.75
C ARG A 148 -1.38 9.97 11.33
N GLU A 149 -1.61 11.13 10.71
CA GLU A 149 -2.68 12.03 11.12
C GLU A 149 -4.06 11.41 10.89
N LYS A 150 -4.26 10.78 9.72
CA LYS A 150 -5.50 10.06 9.42
C LYS A 150 -5.74 8.89 10.36
N GLU A 151 -4.70 8.13 10.73
CA GLU A 151 -4.79 7.04 11.71
C GLU A 151 -5.31 7.56 13.06
N LYS A 152 -4.75 8.66 13.57
CA LYS A 152 -5.24 9.30 14.81
C LYS A 152 -6.68 9.78 14.71
N LEU A 153 -7.08 10.33 13.57
CA LEU A 153 -8.47 10.73 13.34
C LEU A 153 -9.41 9.53 13.31
N VAL A 154 -8.98 8.41 12.73
CA VAL A 154 -9.75 7.16 12.75
C VAL A 154 -9.91 6.64 14.18
N GLU A 155 -8.86 6.66 14.99
CA GLU A 155 -8.93 6.31 16.42
C GLU A 155 -9.95 7.20 17.16
N LEU A 156 -9.86 8.53 16.98
CA LEU A 156 -10.81 9.46 17.58
C LEU A 156 -12.26 9.17 17.16
N LEU A 157 -12.49 8.93 15.86
CA LEU A 157 -13.83 8.60 15.35
C LEU A 157 -14.34 7.26 15.87
N GLN A 158 -13.45 6.28 16.10
CA GLN A 158 -13.81 5.00 16.72
C GLN A 158 -14.21 5.19 18.19
N ASP A 159 -13.47 6.01 18.93
CA ASP A 159 -13.79 6.36 20.31
C ASP A 159 -15.14 7.09 20.39
N GLU A 160 -15.38 8.08 19.52
CA GLU A 160 -16.65 8.81 19.43
C GLU A 160 -17.82 7.88 19.07
N LEU A 161 -17.63 6.98 18.10
CA LEU A 161 -18.65 5.99 17.74
C LEU A 161 -18.97 5.05 18.91
N SER A 162 -17.95 4.63 19.67
CA SER A 162 -18.12 3.80 20.84
C SER A 162 -18.88 4.53 21.95
N ALA A 163 -18.57 5.82 22.17
CA ALA A 163 -19.26 6.66 23.15
C ALA A 163 -20.74 6.85 22.76
N LEU A 164 -21.01 7.20 21.50
CA LEU A 164 -22.38 7.35 20.99
C LEU A 164 -23.18 6.04 21.07
N SER A 165 -22.55 4.89 20.81
CA SER A 165 -23.21 3.59 20.96
C SER A 165 -23.58 3.30 22.41
N LEU A 166 -22.71 3.64 23.37
CA LEU A 166 -23.00 3.51 24.80
C LEU A 166 -24.13 4.45 25.24
N GLU A 167 -24.11 5.70 24.79
CA GLU A 167 -25.18 6.67 25.07
C GLU A 167 -26.53 6.20 24.50
N LEU A 168 -26.53 5.69 23.27
CA LEU A 168 -27.73 5.13 22.64
C LEU A 168 -28.28 3.96 23.45
N ASN A 169 -27.44 2.97 23.77
CA ASN A 169 -27.84 1.81 24.59
C ASN A 169 -28.38 2.24 25.96
N GLN A 170 -27.80 3.28 26.57
CA GLN A 170 -28.28 3.81 27.85
C GLN A 170 -29.68 4.45 27.71
N VAL A 171 -29.90 5.22 26.63
CA VAL A 171 -31.20 5.84 26.35
C VAL A 171 -32.25 4.78 26.05
N GLU A 172 -31.91 3.76 25.27
CA GLU A 172 -32.80 2.62 24.97
C GLU A 172 -33.17 1.87 26.26
N ALA A 173 -32.21 1.57 27.13
CA ALA A 173 -32.47 0.93 28.41
C ALA A 173 -33.39 1.77 29.31
N ARG A 174 -33.20 3.10 29.37
CA ARG A 174 -34.10 4.01 30.09
C ARG A 174 -35.49 4.02 29.49
N ASN A 175 -35.61 4.05 28.16
CA ASN A 175 -36.89 4.04 27.47
C ASN A 175 -37.68 2.75 27.76
N ASP A 176 -37.00 1.61 27.74
CA ASP A 176 -37.60 0.32 28.04
C ASP A 176 -38.00 0.20 29.52
N ALA A 177 -37.21 0.75 30.45
CA ALA A 177 -37.61 0.85 31.85
C ALA A 177 -38.88 1.69 32.01
N LEU A 178 -38.93 2.88 31.40
CA LEU A 178 -40.12 3.74 31.43
C LEU A 178 -41.35 3.09 30.80
N LYS A 179 -41.19 2.34 29.71
CA LYS A 179 -42.28 1.57 29.10
C LYS A 179 -42.84 0.50 30.05
N ARG A 180 -41.97 -0.24 30.73
CA ARG A 180 -42.38 -1.26 31.72
C ARG A 180 -43.09 -0.61 32.91
N ASP A 181 -42.57 0.50 33.42
CA ASP A 181 -43.17 1.23 34.54
C ASP A 181 -44.53 1.81 34.14
N ASN A 182 -44.65 2.38 32.94
CA ASN A 182 -45.92 2.91 32.43
C ASN A 182 -46.96 1.80 32.25
N ALA A 183 -46.57 0.65 31.68
CA ALA A 183 -47.44 -0.52 31.56
C ALA A 183 -47.91 -1.02 32.94
N SER A 184 -47.01 -1.08 33.92
CA SER A 184 -47.35 -1.46 35.30
C SER A 184 -48.33 -0.48 35.95
N LEU A 185 -48.14 0.83 35.75
CA LEU A 185 -49.06 1.87 36.26
C LEU A 185 -50.42 1.78 35.58
N LEU A 186 -50.46 1.60 34.26
CA LEU A 186 -51.71 1.41 33.52
C LEU A 186 -52.43 0.15 33.97
N GLN A 187 -51.72 -0.95 34.17
CA GLN A 187 -52.31 -2.18 34.70
C GLN A 187 -52.94 -1.96 36.07
N ARG A 188 -52.20 -1.36 37.01
CA ARG A 188 -52.71 -1.04 38.35
C ARG A 188 -53.92 -0.10 38.32
N TRP A 189 -53.91 0.85 37.40
CA TRP A 189 -55.04 1.77 37.22
C TRP A 189 -56.26 1.04 36.64
N LEU A 190 -56.08 0.17 35.65
CA LEU A 190 -57.15 -0.67 35.09
C LEU A 190 -57.73 -1.62 36.14
N ASP A 191 -56.89 -2.27 36.95
CA ASP A 191 -57.34 -3.15 38.03
C ASP A 191 -58.21 -2.37 39.03
N ARG A 192 -57.75 -1.18 39.47
CA ARG A 192 -58.53 -0.31 40.36
C ARG A 192 -59.85 0.15 39.74
N MET A 193 -59.86 0.53 38.47
CA MET A 193 -61.08 0.96 37.78
C MET A 193 -62.06 -0.21 37.61
N ASN A 194 -61.56 -1.42 37.36
CA ASN A 194 -62.39 -2.63 37.29
C ASN A 194 -63.01 -2.94 38.66
N ASP A 195 -62.25 -2.81 39.75
CA ASP A 195 -62.78 -2.99 41.11
C ASP A 195 -63.86 -1.94 41.44
N GLU A 196 -63.63 -0.68 41.07
CA GLU A 196 -64.61 0.40 41.25
C GLU A 196 -65.89 0.16 40.43
N ALA A 197 -65.76 -0.29 39.18
CA ALA A 197 -66.90 -0.67 38.34
C ALA A 197 -67.64 -1.90 38.88
N ALA A 198 -66.92 -2.92 39.34
CA ALA A 198 -67.52 -4.11 39.96
C ALA A 198 -68.27 -3.75 41.24
N ALA A 199 -67.72 -2.86 42.08
CA ALA A 199 -68.38 -2.37 43.28
C ALA A 199 -69.65 -1.55 42.96
N MET A 200 -69.63 -0.74 41.90
CA MET A 200 -70.82 -0.03 41.42
C MET A 200 -71.88 -1.01 40.93
N ASN A 201 -71.51 -1.98 40.10
CA ASN A 201 -72.43 -2.99 39.57
C ASN A 201 -73.07 -3.80 40.69
N LEU A 202 -72.27 -4.25 41.68
CA LEU A 202 -72.78 -4.94 42.87
C LEU A 202 -73.81 -4.11 43.63
N ARG A 203 -73.54 -2.81 43.85
CA ARG A 203 -74.50 -1.91 44.51
C ARG A 203 -75.78 -1.76 43.69
N THR A 204 -75.69 -1.61 42.37
CA THR A 204 -76.85 -1.53 41.49
C THR A 204 -77.65 -2.83 41.51
N GLU A 205 -77.00 -3.99 41.45
CA GLU A 205 -77.67 -5.30 41.56
C GLU A 205 -78.39 -5.46 42.90
N GLU A 206 -77.77 -5.04 44.01
CA GLU A 206 -78.40 -5.05 45.34
C GLU A 206 -79.63 -4.12 45.40
N GLU A 207 -79.53 -2.92 44.84
CA GLU A 207 -80.65 -1.97 44.75
C GLU A 207 -81.79 -2.53 43.90
N GLU A 208 -81.46 -3.10 42.73
CA GLU A 208 -82.44 -3.74 41.86
C GLU A 208 -83.14 -4.91 42.55
N ARG A 209 -82.41 -5.75 43.28
CA ARG A 209 -83.00 -6.83 44.10
C ARG A 209 -83.95 -6.28 45.16
N ARG A 210 -83.57 -5.22 45.89
CA ARG A 210 -84.45 -4.57 46.88
C ARG A 210 -85.71 -3.99 46.23
N VAL A 211 -85.57 -3.37 45.05
CA VAL A 211 -86.72 -2.85 44.29
C VAL A 211 -87.61 -4.00 43.80
N GLN A 212 -87.04 -5.12 43.37
CA GLN A 212 -87.81 -6.30 42.98
C GLN A 212 -88.54 -6.93 44.16
N GLU A 213 -87.89 -7.08 45.31
CA GLU A 213 -88.50 -7.59 46.54
C GLU A 213 -89.65 -6.70 47.02
N THR A 214 -89.46 -5.37 47.03
CA THR A 214 -90.53 -4.42 47.40
C THR A 214 -91.67 -4.42 46.38
N ARG A 215 -91.39 -4.54 45.08
CA ARG A 215 -92.42 -4.70 44.04
C ARG A 215 -93.17 -6.02 44.19
N ALA A 216 -92.49 -7.12 44.48
CA ALA A 216 -93.09 -8.43 44.73
C ALA A 216 -93.97 -8.39 45.98
N ALA A 217 -93.47 -7.85 47.10
CA ALA A 217 -94.25 -7.66 48.33
C ALA A 217 -95.48 -6.76 48.11
N ARG A 218 -95.36 -5.70 47.31
CA ARG A 218 -96.49 -4.85 46.94
C ARG A 218 -97.51 -5.57 46.05
N ALA A 219 -97.05 -6.41 45.12
CA ALA A 219 -97.93 -7.24 44.29
C ALA A 219 -98.67 -8.29 45.15
N GLU A 220 -97.98 -8.94 46.09
CA GLU A 220 -98.57 -9.87 47.05
C GLU A 220 -99.58 -9.18 47.99
N ALA A 221 -99.27 -7.97 48.46
CA ALA A 221 -100.21 -7.17 49.25
C ALA A 221 -101.47 -6.80 48.44
N GLY A 222 -101.30 -6.36 47.19
CA GLY A 222 -102.43 -6.08 46.30
C GLY A 222 -103.29 -7.32 45.99
N LEU A 223 -102.69 -8.51 45.87
CA LEU A 223 -103.42 -9.77 45.73
C LEU A 223 -104.20 -10.15 47.01
N ARG A 224 -103.66 -9.85 48.20
CA ARG A 224 -104.35 -10.07 49.47
C ARG A 224 -105.53 -9.11 49.67
N GLU A 225 -105.37 -7.83 49.34
CA GLU A 225 -106.47 -6.86 49.38
C GLU A 225 -107.59 -7.21 48.39
N ALA A 226 -107.26 -7.64 47.17
CA ALA A 226 -108.25 -8.14 46.21
C ALA A 226 -108.99 -9.41 46.71
N SER A 227 -108.31 -10.26 47.48
CA SER A 227 -108.93 -11.43 48.11
C SER A 227 -109.89 -11.04 49.25
N THR A 228 -109.58 -10.00 50.03
CA THR A 228 -110.43 -9.52 51.12
C THR A 228 -111.66 -8.75 50.65
N ASP A 229 -111.56 -8.00 49.54
CA ASP A 229 -112.71 -7.31 48.96
C ASP A 229 -113.73 -8.29 48.34
N SER A 230 -113.29 -9.44 47.82
CA SER A 230 -114.22 -10.49 47.36
C SER A 230 -115.00 -11.19 48.49
N ALA A 231 -114.49 -11.13 49.73
CA ALA A 231 -115.14 -11.73 50.91
C ALA A 231 -116.15 -10.80 51.60
N THR A 232 -116.21 -9.52 51.21
CA THR A 232 -117.07 -8.49 51.84
C THR A 232 -118.17 -7.95 50.92
N GLY A 233 -118.26 -8.46 49.69
CA GLY A 233 -119.27 -8.08 48.68
C GLY A 233 -120.30 -9.17 48.38
N GLY A 234 -120.84 -9.82 49.44
CA GLY A 234 -121.96 -10.77 49.37
C GLY A 234 -123.21 -10.21 50.02
#